data_AF-A0A6S7LIT7-F1
#
_entry.id   AF-A0A6S7LIT7-F1
#
_cell.length_a   1.000
_cell.length_b   1.000
_cell.length_c   1.000
_cell.angle_alpha   90.00
_cell.angle_beta   90.00
_cell.angle_gamma   90.00
#
_symmetry.space_group_name_H-M   'P 1'
#
loop_
_entity.id
_entity.type
_entity.pdbx_description
1 polymer ?
#
loop_
_entity_poly.entity_id
_entity_poly.type
_entity_poly.pdbx_seq_one_letter_code
_entity_poly.pdbx_strand_id
1 'polypeptide(L)'
;LSEAEHKKPHSVLQALREYYGASIGVSGERQKFLCLLQQDAESISSWESRIRNQSAQCENESFEDELMRDQFISGLASEQLRDKLIGKGHRHKDGERAK
;
A
#
# COMPACT_ATOMS: atom_id res chain seq x y z
N LEU A 1 -10.73 -19.96 7.11
CA LEU A 1 -11.04 -20.86 5.99
C LEU A 1 -11.31 -22.24 6.58
N SER A 2 -12.44 -22.84 6.24
CA SER A 2 -12.72 -24.23 6.59
C SER A 2 -11.77 -25.17 5.82
N GLU A 3 -11.46 -26.34 6.39
CA GLU A 3 -10.70 -27.41 5.72
C GLU A 3 -11.23 -27.75 4.31
N ALA A 4 -12.53 -27.53 4.06
CA ALA A 4 -13.16 -27.74 2.76
C ALA A 4 -12.81 -26.65 1.73
N GLU A 5 -12.59 -25.41 2.15
CA GLU A 5 -12.23 -24.28 1.28
C GLU A 5 -10.75 -24.33 0.88
N HIS A 6 -9.88 -24.86 1.74
CA HIS A 6 -8.47 -25.12 1.41
C HIS A 6 -8.31 -26.11 0.24
N LYS A 7 -9.27 -27.02 0.06
CA LYS A 7 -9.26 -28.04 -1.00
C LYS A 7 -9.78 -27.55 -2.36
N LYS A 8 -10.27 -26.31 -2.47
CA LYS A 8 -10.83 -25.75 -3.71
C LYS A 8 -10.31 -24.34 -4.02
N PRO A 9 -8.99 -24.17 -4.21
CA PRO A 9 -8.39 -22.85 -4.50
C PRO A 9 -9.02 -22.17 -5.73
N HIS A 10 -9.45 -22.95 -6.72
CA HIS A 10 -10.13 -22.42 -7.91
C HIS A 10 -11.47 -21.73 -7.60
N SER A 11 -12.25 -22.22 -6.63
CA SER A 11 -13.52 -21.59 -6.24
C SER A 11 -13.32 -20.24 -5.55
N VAL A 12 -12.25 -20.11 -4.76
CA VAL A 12 -11.86 -18.86 -4.12
C VAL A 12 -11.39 -17.85 -5.17
N LEU A 13 -10.54 -18.28 -6.11
CA LEU A 13 -10.07 -17.42 -7.20
C LEU A 13 -11.21 -16.93 -8.10
N GLN A 14 -12.17 -17.82 -8.40
CA GLN A 14 -13.35 -17.47 -9.19
C GLN A 14 -14.21 -16.44 -8.45
N ALA A 15 -14.49 -16.64 -7.16
CA ALA A 15 -15.23 -15.67 -6.36
C ALA A 15 -14.51 -14.31 -6.30
N LEU A 16 -13.19 -14.28 -6.10
CA LEU A 16 -12.41 -13.04 -6.08
C LEU A 16 -12.52 -12.28 -7.41
N ARG A 17 -12.47 -13.00 -8.53
CA ARG A 17 -12.63 -12.41 -9.86
C ARG A 17 -14.05 -11.90 -10.10
N GLU A 18 -15.07 -12.67 -9.73
CA GLU A 18 -16.48 -12.33 -9.95
C GLU A 18 -16.93 -11.13 -9.10
N TYR A 19 -16.54 -11.07 -7.82
CA TYR A 19 -16.98 -10.03 -6.91
C TYR A 19 -16.14 -8.76 -6.94
N TYR A 20 -14.82 -8.87 -7.17
CA TYR A 20 -13.91 -7.72 -7.07
C TYR A 20 -13.27 -7.31 -8.39
N GLY A 21 -13.50 -8.06 -9.48
CA GLY A 21 -13.07 -7.69 -10.84
C GLY A 21 -11.55 -7.58 -11.03
N ALA A 22 -10.75 -7.90 -10.02
CA ALA A 22 -9.34 -7.62 -10.02
C ALA A 22 -8.57 -8.59 -10.91
N SER A 23 -7.67 -8.06 -11.74
CA SER A 23 -6.66 -8.89 -12.39
C SER A 23 -5.78 -9.50 -11.27
N ILE A 24 -5.61 -10.82 -11.30
CA ILE A 24 -4.80 -11.53 -10.28
C ILE A 24 -3.39 -10.94 -10.19
N GLY A 25 -2.86 -10.43 -11.32
CA GLY A 25 -1.56 -9.76 -11.38
C GLY A 25 -1.52 -8.47 -10.56
N VAL A 26 -2.45 -7.55 -10.77
CA VAL A 26 -2.51 -6.26 -10.05
C VAL A 26 -2.73 -6.48 -8.56
N SER A 27 -3.59 -7.43 -8.17
CA SER A 27 -3.76 -7.79 -6.76
C SER A 27 -2.49 -8.34 -6.13
N GLY A 28 -1.69 -9.10 -6.88
CA GLY A 28 -0.39 -9.59 -6.42
C GLY A 28 0.61 -8.46 -6.19
N GLU A 29 0.68 -7.48 -7.09
CA GLU A 29 1.56 -6.32 -6.94
C GLU A 29 1.13 -5.42 -5.78
N ARG A 30 -0.18 -5.21 -5.59
CA ARG A 30 -0.73 -4.51 -4.42
C ARG A 30 -0.37 -5.21 -3.11
N GLN A 31 -0.41 -6.55 -3.07
CA GLN A 31 -0.01 -7.28 -1.87
C GLN A 31 1.48 -7.14 -1.57
N LYS A 32 2.34 -7.19 -2.60
CA LYS A 32 3.79 -6.94 -2.43
C LYS A 32 4.05 -5.55 -1.90
N PHE A 33 3.36 -4.54 -2.47
CA PHE A 33 3.43 -3.16 -2.04
C PHE A 33 3.09 -2.99 -0.55
N LEU A 34 1.96 -3.53 -0.11
CA LEU A 34 1.50 -3.44 1.27
C LEU A 34 2.44 -4.13 2.26
N CYS A 35 3.17 -5.16 1.81
CA CYS A 35 4.16 -5.87 2.61
C CYS A 35 5.56 -5.24 2.58
N LEU A 36 5.79 -4.13 1.87
CA LEU A 36 7.10 -3.49 1.83
C LEU A 36 7.49 -2.92 3.18
N LEU A 37 8.70 -3.24 3.62
CA LEU A 37 9.36 -2.66 4.79
C LEU A 37 10.72 -2.09 4.37
N GLN A 38 11.12 -1.00 5.01
CA GLN A 38 12.47 -0.45 4.92
C GLN A 38 13.46 -1.50 5.47
N GLN A 39 14.51 -1.77 4.71
CA GLN A 39 15.54 -2.73 5.11
C GLN A 39 16.52 -2.13 6.13
N ASP A 40 17.20 -3.00 6.87
CA ASP A 40 18.27 -2.57 7.77
C ASP A 40 19.35 -1.80 7.00
N ALA A 41 19.75 -0.64 7.53
CA ALA A 41 20.69 0.29 6.92
C ALA A 41 20.27 0.90 5.56
N GLU A 42 19.03 0.68 5.12
CA GLU A 42 18.51 1.34 3.92
C GLU A 42 18.30 2.84 4.16
N SER A 43 18.77 3.68 3.22
CA SER A 43 18.54 5.11 3.28
C SER A 43 17.07 5.46 3.01
N ILE A 44 16.62 6.60 3.54
CA ILE A 44 15.26 7.09 3.30
C ILE A 44 14.98 7.32 1.81
N SER A 45 15.97 7.78 1.03
CA SER A 45 15.80 8.00 -0.41
C SER A 45 15.69 6.68 -1.19
N SER A 46 16.43 5.65 -0.79
CA SER A 46 16.31 4.29 -1.36
C SER A 46 14.94 3.70 -1.05
N TRP A 47 14.49 3.87 0.19
CA TRP A 47 13.17 3.44 0.64
C TRP A 47 12.04 4.11 -0.16
N GLU A 48 12.08 5.44 -0.29
CA GLU A 48 11.12 6.21 -1.09
C GLU A 48 11.08 5.73 -2.56
N SER A 49 12.26 5.51 -3.14
CA SER A 49 12.39 5.05 -4.53
C SER A 49 11.74 3.68 -4.73
N ARG A 50 11.92 2.74 -3.79
CA ARG A 50 11.28 1.42 -3.85
C ARG A 50 9.76 1.49 -3.77
N ILE A 51 9.22 2.36 -2.92
CA ILE A 51 7.77 2.55 -2.80
C ILE A 51 7.20 3.02 -4.13
N ARG A 52 7.79 4.07 -4.73
CA ARG A 52 7.35 4.62 -6.03
C ARG A 52 7.45 3.58 -7.15
N ASN A 53 8.53 2.80 -7.18
CA ASN A 53 8.71 1.77 -8.19
C ASN A 53 7.67 0.65 -8.08
N GLN A 54 7.31 0.26 -6.86
CA GLN A 54 6.31 -0.79 -6.62
C GLN A 54 4.87 -0.27 -6.80
N SER A 55 4.58 0.99 -6.44
CA SER A 55 3.24 1.60 -6.61
C SER A 55 2.86 1.70 -8.09
N ALA A 56 3.83 1.97 -8.96
CA ALA A 56 3.64 2.03 -10.41
C ALA A 56 3.11 0.70 -11.01
N GLN A 57 3.26 -0.42 -10.29
CA GLN A 57 2.74 -1.73 -10.70
C GLN A 57 1.33 -2.03 -10.15
N CYS A 58 0.78 -1.15 -9.31
CA CYS A 58 -0.44 -1.39 -8.54
C CYS A 58 -1.72 -0.80 -9.18
N GLU A 59 -1.61 -0.03 -10.27
CA GLU A 59 -2.75 0.61 -10.97
C GLU A 59 -3.70 1.34 -10.00
N ASN A 60 -3.15 2.11 -9.05
CA ASN A 60 -3.91 2.79 -8.01
C ASN A 60 -4.29 4.21 -8.45
N GLU A 61 -5.06 4.33 -9.53
CA GLU A 61 -5.27 5.59 -10.27
C GLU A 61 -5.58 6.83 -9.42
N SER A 62 -6.54 6.75 -8.50
CA SER A 62 -7.11 7.93 -7.84
C SER A 62 -6.63 8.18 -6.40
N PHE A 63 -5.80 7.30 -5.85
CA PHE A 63 -5.34 7.37 -4.45
C PHE A 63 -3.86 6.95 -4.31
N GLU A 64 -3.08 7.07 -5.39
CA GLU A 64 -1.69 6.60 -5.40
C GLU A 64 -0.83 7.36 -4.41
N ASP A 65 -0.94 8.69 -4.38
CA ASP A 65 -0.11 9.56 -3.55
C ASP A 65 -0.36 9.35 -2.05
N GLU A 66 -1.62 9.25 -1.65
CA GLU A 66 -1.99 8.96 -0.28
C GLU A 66 -1.56 7.55 0.13
N LEU A 67 -1.74 6.55 -0.75
CA LEU A 67 -1.32 5.19 -0.47
C LEU A 67 0.21 5.08 -0.36
N MET A 68 0.96 5.76 -1.24
CA MET A 68 2.42 5.83 -1.16
C MET A 68 2.88 6.48 0.14
N ARG A 69 2.24 7.57 0.56
CA ARG A 69 2.56 8.24 1.83
C ARG A 69 2.29 7.32 3.01
N ASP A 70 1.14 6.66 3.03
CA ASP A 70 0.74 5.80 4.13
C ASP A 70 1.64 4.56 4.21
N GLN A 71 2.03 3.97 3.06
CA GLN A 71 3.02 2.89 2.99
C GLN A 71 4.42 3.35 3.41
N PHE A 72 4.80 4.57 3.01
CA PHE A 72 6.07 5.16 3.43
C PHE A 72 6.16 5.21 4.95
N ILE A 73 5.13 5.72 5.61
CA ILE A 73 5.10 5.85 7.07
C ILE A 73 5.04 4.47 7.75
N SER A 74 4.17 3.58 7.28
CA SER A 74 3.98 2.26 7.92
C SER A 74 5.21 1.36 7.80
N GLY A 75 5.89 1.40 6.65
CA GLY A 75 7.06 0.56 6.37
C GLY A 75 8.39 1.11 6.89
N LEU A 76 8.44 2.28 7.54
CA LEU A 76 9.67 2.81 8.14
C LEU A 76 10.23 1.86 9.21
N ALA A 77 11.54 1.64 9.16
CA ALA A 77 12.25 0.87 10.18
C ALA A 77 12.38 1.65 11.51
N SER A 78 12.49 2.98 11.43
CA SER A 78 12.57 3.83 12.62
C SER A 78 11.18 4.10 13.20
N GLU A 79 10.86 3.43 14.31
CA GLU A 79 9.63 3.67 15.08
C GLU A 79 9.51 5.13 15.54
N GLN A 80 10.59 5.72 16.04
CA GLN A 80 10.61 7.12 16.47
C GLN A 80 10.28 8.09 15.34
N LEU A 81 10.78 7.82 14.12
CA LEU A 81 10.45 8.64 12.96
C LEU A 81 8.99 8.43 12.54
N ARG A 82 8.50 7.19 12.54
CA ARG A 82 7.11 6.85 12.25
C ARG A 82 6.14 7.58 13.20
N ASP A 83 6.39 7.51 14.52
CA ASP A 83 5.57 8.18 15.53
C ASP A 83 5.55 9.70 15.34
N LYS A 84 6.70 10.29 14.99
CA LYS A 84 6.80 11.73 14.71
C LYS A 84 6.02 12.14 13.46
N LEU A 85 5.96 11.29 12.44
CA LEU A 85 5.22 11.55 11.21
C LEU A 85 3.71 11.38 11.41
N ILE A 86 3.28 10.41 12.20
CA ILE A 86 1.87 10.19 12.57
C ILE A 86 1.37 11.34 13.48
N GLY A 87 2.15 11.71 14.50
CA GLY A 87 1.79 12.74 15.46
C GLY A 87 1.80 14.18 14.93
N LYS A 88 2.32 14.41 13.71
CA LYS A 88 2.36 15.72 13.05
C LYS A 88 1.43 15.86 11.85
N GLY A 89 0.57 14.86 11.59
CA GLY A 89 -0.42 14.89 10.53
C GLY A 89 -1.17 16.22 10.55
N HIS A 90 -0.79 17.12 9.63
CA HIS A 90 -1.54 18.31 9.36
C HIS A 90 -2.94 17.83 8.98
N ARG A 91 -3.92 18.20 9.81
CA ARG A 91 -5.30 18.40 9.32
C ARG A 91 -5.16 19.08 7.97
N HIS A 92 -5.84 18.57 6.94
CA HIS A 92 -6.10 19.34 5.73
C HIS A 92 -6.42 20.77 6.19
N LYS A 93 -5.53 21.73 5.91
CA LYS A 93 -6.01 23.09 5.80
C LYS A 93 -6.83 23.03 4.54
N ASP A 94 -8.15 22.98 4.71
CA ASP A 94 -9.08 23.40 3.69
C ASP A 94 -8.57 24.75 3.19
N GLY A 95 -7.89 24.69 2.05
CA GLY A 95 -7.48 25.86 1.32
C GLY A 95 -8.73 26.41 0.69
N GLU A 96 -9.48 27.21 1.46
CA GLU A 96 -10.27 28.27 0.90
C GLU A 96 -9.41 29.00 -0.14
N ARG A 97 -9.76 28.85 -1.41
CA ARG A 97 -9.54 29.92 -2.37
C ARG A 97 -10.89 30.30 -2.94
N ALA A 98 -11.49 31.24 -2.24
CA ALA A 98 -12.34 32.24 -2.88
C ALA A 98 -11.59 32.91 -4.04
N LYS A 99 -12.19 32.88 -5.22
CA LYS A 99 -12.57 34.09 -5.98
C LYS A 99 -13.66 33.73 -6.97
#